data_AF-X1KI94-F1
#
_entry.id   AF-X1KI94-F1
#
_cell.length_a   1.000
_cell.length_b   1.000
_cell.length_c   1.000
_cell.angle_alpha   90.00
_cell.angle_beta   90.00
_cell.angle_gamma   90.00
#
_symmetry.space_group_name_H-M   'P 1'
#
loop_
_entity.id
_entity.type
_entity.pdbx_description
1 polymer ?
#
loop_
_entity_poly.entity_id
_entity_poly.type
_entity_poly.pdbx_seq_one_letter_code
_entity_poly.pdbx_strand_id
1 'polypeptide(L)' 'MVMTDKNEFVEIQGTAEGKPFSRETADSLLSLAQQGIEKLFKIQKETLRALP' A
#
# COMPACT_ATOMS: atom_id res chain seq x y z
N MET A 1 4.53 3.37 1.70
CA MET A 1 3.35 3.88 0.99
C MET A 1 2.17 3.83 1.94
N VAL A 2 1.39 4.91 1.98
CA VAL A 2 0.19 5.04 2.82
C VAL A 2 -0.99 5.38 1.92
N MET A 3 -2.12 4.72 2.11
CA MET A 3 -3.33 4.93 1.32
C MET A 3 -4.57 5.02 2.21
N THR A 4 -5.59 5.71 1.71
CA THR A 4 -6.93 5.70 2.28
C THR A 4 -7.69 4.44 1.85
N ASP A 5 -8.83 4.18 2.49
CA ASP A 5 -9.74 3.10 2.12
C ASP A 5 -10.49 3.34 0.79
N LYS A 6 -10.34 4.54 0.21
CA LYS A 6 -10.86 4.93 -1.11
C LYS A 6 -9.83 4.74 -2.23
N ASN A 7 -8.72 4.06 -1.95
CA ASN A 7 -7.60 3.87 -2.88
C ASN A 7 -6.88 5.17 -3.27
N GLU A 8 -6.90 6.19 -2.42
CA GLU A 8 -6.18 7.45 -2.66
C GLU A 8 -4.83 7.43 -1.92
N PHE A 9 -3.79 7.98 -2.53
CA PHE A 9 -2.47 8.06 -1.91
C PHE A 9 -2.43 9.16 -0.86
N VAL A 10 -2.03 8.80 0.37
CA VAL A 10 -1.66 9.76 1.41
C VAL A 10 -0.18 10.08 1.33
N GLU A 11 0.64 9.06 1.08
CA GLU A 11 2.09 9.20 0.97
C GLU A 11 2.70 8.13 0.07
N ILE A 12 3.54 8.57 -0.87
CA ILE A 12 4.42 7.71 -1.66
C ILE A 12 5.85 8.15 -1.39
N GLN A 13 6.62 7.26 -0.79
CA GLN A 13 8.05 7.42 -0.60
C GLN A 13 8.74 6.15 -1.06
N GLY A 14 9.78 6.31 -1.87
CA GLY A 14 10.66 5.24 -2.30
C GLY A 14 12.10 5.75 -2.36
N THR A 15 13.05 4.92 -1.95
CA THR A 15 14.47 5.25 -1.96
C THR A 15 15.23 4.19 -2.74
N ALA A 16 16.00 4.62 -3.74
CA ALA A 16 16.92 3.75 -4.47
C ALA A 16 18.30 3.87 -3.85
N GLU A 17 18.65 2.97 -2.93
CA GLU A 17 19.97 3.00 -2.27
C GLU A 17 21.12 2.59 -3.21
N GLY A 18 20.82 1.78 -4.23
CA GLY A 18 21.78 1.33 -5.23
C GLY A 18 21.49 1.92 -6.61
N LYS A 19 20.69 1.20 -7.41
CA LYS A 19 20.30 1.63 -8.75
C LYS A 19 18.94 2.32 -8.74
N PRO A 20 18.74 3.40 -9.51
CA PRO A 20 17.41 3.98 -9.71
C PRO A 20 16.41 2.94 -10.23
N PHE A 21 15.15 3.08 -9.82
CA PHE A 21 14.07 2.26 -10.35
C PHE A 21 13.66 2.74 -11.73
N SER A 22 13.32 1.80 -12.62
CA SER A 22 12.57 2.13 -13.83
C SER A 22 11.10 2.47 -13.47
N ARG A 23 10.39 3.11 -14.40
CA ARG A 23 8.96 3.41 -14.22
C ARG A 23 8.15 2.13 -13.99
N GLU A 24 8.43 1.11 -14.77
CA GLU A 24 7.75 -0.20 -14.72
C GLU A 24 8.00 -0.90 -13.39
N THR A 25 9.22 -0.77 -12.85
CA THR A 25 9.57 -1.30 -11.54
C THR A 25 8.80 -0.57 -10.44
N ALA A 26 8.76 0.77 -10.49
CA ALA A 26 8.00 1.57 -9.54
C ALA A 26 6.50 1.24 -9.57
N ASP A 27 5.90 1.16 -10.76
CA ASP A 27 4.48 0.83 -10.93
C ASP A 27 4.17 -0.59 -10.39
N SER A 28 5.08 -1.55 -10.60
CA SER A 28 4.93 -2.91 -10.07
C SER A 28 4.96 -2.93 -8.53
N LEU A 29 5.85 -2.16 -7.92
CA LEU A 29 5.93 -2.04 -6.46
C LEU A 29 4.68 -1.35 -5.89
N LEU A 30 4.18 -0.30 -6.54
CA LEU A 30 2.95 0.38 -6.14
C LEU A 30 1.73 -0.56 -6.22
N SER A 31 1.62 -1.34 -7.31
CA SER A 31 0.56 -2.34 -7.47
C SER A 31 0.61 -3.43 -6.39
N LEU A 32 1.81 -3.92 -6.09
CA LEU A 32 2.01 -4.91 -5.03
C LEU A 32 1.62 -4.35 -3.65
N ALA A 33 2.03 -3.12 -3.36
CA ALA A 33 1.74 -2.47 -2.09
C ALA A 33 0.24 -2.19 -1.93
N GLN A 34 -0.46 -1.77 -3.00
CA GLN A 34 -1.91 -1.59 -3.01
C GLN A 34 -2.65 -2.88 -2.63
N GLN A 35 -2.32 -4.00 -3.27
CA GLN A 35 -2.92 -5.31 -2.95
C GLN A 35 -2.68 -5.73 -1.50
N GLY A 36 -1.51 -5.41 -0.94
CA GLY A 36 -1.19 -5.64 0.46
C GLY A 36 -2.08 -4.81 1.40
N ILE A 37 -2.24 -3.52 1.10
CA ILE A 37 -3.06 -2.59 1.89
C ILE A 37 -4.54 -2.99 1.86
N GLU A 38 -5.08 -3.45 0.72
CA GLU A 38 -6.45 -3.95 0.63
C GLU A 38 -6.70 -5.13 1.59
N LYS A 39 -5.72 -6.04 1.71
CA LYS A 39 -5.77 -7.14 2.68
C LYS A 39 -5.72 -6.64 4.12
N LEU A 40 -4.89 -5.63 4.41
CA LEU A 40 -4.82 -5.02 5.73
C LEU A 40 -6.14 -4.35 6.12
N PHE A 41 -6.78 -3.61 5.20
CA PHE A 41 -8.10 -3.02 5.46
C PHE A 41 -9.16 -4.06 5.76
N LYS A 42 -9.14 -5.21 5.07
CA LYS A 42 -10.03 -6.32 5.37
C LYS A 42 -9.86 -6.80 6.81
N ILE A 43 -8.62 -7.08 7.22
CA ILE A 43 -8.30 -7.55 8.58
C ILE A 43 -8.70 -6.50 9.62
N GLN A 44 -8.41 -5.22 9.38
CA GLN A 44 -8.78 -4.13 10.28
C GLN A 44 -10.29 -4.04 10.47
N LYS A 45 -11.07 -4.09 9.38
CA LYS A 45 -12.54 -4.05 9.44
C LYS A 45 -13.11 -5.27 10.17
N GLU A 46 -12.57 -6.46 9.94
CA GLU A 46 -12.96 -7.68 10.65
C GLU A 46 -12.65 -7.57 12.15
N THR A 47 -11.47 -7.06 12.50
CA THR A 47 -11.04 -6.87 13.89
C THR A 47 -11.93 -5.86 14.62
N LEU A 48 -12.19 -4.70 14.01
CA LEU A 48 -13.03 -3.66 14.60
C LEU A 48 -14.48 -4.11 14.82
N ARG A 49 -15.01 -4.99 13.95
CA ARG A 49 -16.35 -5.59 14.13
C ARG A 49 -16.41 -6.61 15.25
N ALA A 50 -15.29 -7.23 15.58
CA ALA A 50 -15.19 -8.23 16.65
C ALA A 50 -14.92 -7.60 18.02
N LEU A 51 -14.71 -6.28 18.10
CA LEU A 51 -14.60 -5.57 19.36
C LEU A 51 -15.99 -5.50 20.06
N PRO A 52 -16.06 -5.80 21.36
CA PRO A 52 -17.29 -5.72 22.14
C PRO A 52 -17.79 -4.30 22.36
#